data_AF-A0A5J6GIE3-F1
#
_entry.id   AF-A0A5J6GIE3-F1
#
_cell.length_a   1.000
_cell.length_b   1.000
_cell.length_c   1.000
_cell.angle_alpha   90.00
_cell.angle_beta   90.00
_cell.angle_gamma   90.00
#
_symmetry.space_group_name_H-M   'P 1'
#
loop_
_entity.id
_entity.type
_entity.pdbx_description
1 polymer ?
#
loop_
_entity_poly.entity_id
_entity_poly.type
_entity_poly.pdbx_seq_one_letter_code
_entity_poly.pdbx_strand_id
1 'polypeptide(L)'
;MIDFLNRNIFQPHPELLVFITVALGFLVGKVRYKAIAFGAVTGCLVMGLLLGAQFKVTIDGTVKNLFFTMFLFALGYKVGPQFFRGLRKDGLPQVVNAVVVCVTGLLVCWGFAAMLGYGPGLSAGLLGGALTQSAVIGVAQDAIGNLPGLSSGQVKEQENLVAIGYAVCYPLGTILCAMLLANVLPRLYRRDLAAESLALAKELDAPADNPDLSEGYYEVVLRAYKVERPDIVGRTIDDFENQQRELGRRLYITGVRRAGTVLPHDQQTTLREGDVVAMSAIRGDLVTYDARTHIGGEADDVELLGYQTESLHVVASEKAQLGKTIGELRAEPFMVGVYVDKVYRAGSEFPYRLATKVERGDTLVLTGPKRLVDPAGAEIGKPVPTSFATDMVWVGLGIFLGGCIGIPALTAGGVPISLSTSGGALIMGLVFGWIRGKYPTYGNVPPGAQWFMDTLGLCLFVAVVGINAGPSFTRGLSTAGWGLLVFGAVATVIPLLVGFAVGHYIQKIRFPILMGVLAGGQTTTAAIGAINEESKSQVPTLGYTIPYAVANVLLTIWGAVIVLLHH
;
A
#
# COMPACT_ATOMS: atom_id res chain seq x y z
N MET A 1 -9.68 35.72 -23.02
CA MET A 1 -8.92 34.45 -22.95
C MET A 1 -9.76 33.30 -22.40
N ILE A 2 -10.40 33.45 -21.24
CA ILE A 2 -11.26 32.41 -20.64
C ILE A 2 -12.42 32.03 -21.56
N ASP A 3 -13.16 33.00 -22.12
CA ASP A 3 -14.28 32.71 -23.04
C ASP A 3 -13.84 32.03 -24.32
N PHE A 4 -12.64 32.35 -24.80
CA PHE A 4 -12.04 31.71 -25.97
C PHE A 4 -11.72 30.24 -25.68
N LEU A 5 -11.08 29.95 -24.54
CA LEU A 5 -10.78 28.58 -24.11
C LEU A 5 -12.07 27.79 -23.88
N ASN A 6 -13.07 28.41 -23.24
CA ASN A 6 -14.33 27.73 -22.94
C ASN A 6 -15.09 27.37 -24.22
N ARG A 7 -15.28 28.34 -25.13
CA ARG A 7 -16.06 28.15 -26.36
C ARG A 7 -15.37 27.25 -27.38
N ASN A 8 -14.06 27.34 -27.53
CA ASN A 8 -13.35 26.66 -28.62
C ASN A 8 -12.62 25.38 -28.18
N ILE A 9 -12.39 25.18 -26.87
CA ILE A 9 -11.65 24.02 -26.36
C ILE A 9 -12.50 23.21 -25.40
N PHE A 10 -12.90 23.77 -24.25
CA PHE A 10 -13.46 22.95 -23.17
C PHE A 10 -14.93 22.55 -23.36
N GLN A 11 -15.77 23.38 -24.00
CA GLN A 11 -17.15 22.97 -24.34
C GLN A 11 -17.18 21.90 -25.45
N PRO A 12 -16.42 22.02 -26.56
CA PRO A 12 -16.37 20.98 -27.59
C PRO A 12 -15.57 19.74 -27.17
N HIS A 13 -14.55 19.89 -26.32
CA HIS A 13 -13.62 18.85 -25.89
C HIS A 13 -13.50 18.80 -24.34
N PRO A 14 -14.57 18.41 -23.64
CA PRO A 14 -14.61 18.36 -22.16
C PRO A 14 -13.53 17.47 -21.55
N GLU A 15 -13.06 16.44 -22.26
CA GLU A 15 -11.97 15.57 -21.85
C GLU A 15 -10.66 16.32 -21.59
N LEU A 16 -10.39 17.41 -22.33
CA LEU A 16 -9.19 18.23 -22.12
C LEU A 16 -9.26 18.98 -20.79
N LEU A 17 -10.46 19.38 -20.36
CA LEU A 17 -10.66 20.01 -19.06
C LEU A 17 -10.37 19.02 -17.92
N VAL A 18 -10.72 17.74 -18.09
CA VAL A 18 -10.40 16.68 -17.13
C VAL A 18 -8.89 16.50 -17.02
N PHE A 19 -8.17 16.36 -18.14
CA PHE A 19 -6.72 16.15 -18.11
C PHE A 19 -5.94 17.34 -17.53
N ILE A 20 -6.31 18.58 -17.87
CA ILE A 20 -5.64 19.75 -17.27
C ILE A 20 -5.94 19.87 -15.77
N THR A 21 -7.16 19.48 -15.35
CA THR A 21 -7.53 19.43 -13.94
C THR A 21 -6.66 18.44 -13.18
N VAL A 22 -6.43 17.24 -13.73
CA VAL A 22 -5.55 16.25 -13.12
C VAL A 22 -4.10 16.74 -13.09
N ALA A 23 -3.59 17.30 -14.19
CA ALA A 23 -2.21 17.80 -14.25
C ALA A 23 -1.96 18.90 -13.19
N LEU A 24 -2.84 19.89 -13.11
CA LEU A 24 -2.77 20.94 -12.09
C LEU A 24 -3.04 20.39 -10.69
N GLY A 25 -3.94 19.43 -10.56
CA GLY A 25 -4.26 18.78 -9.29
C GLY A 25 -3.07 18.03 -8.70
N PHE A 26 -2.31 17.30 -9.52
CA PHE A 26 -1.05 16.68 -9.11
C PHE A 26 0.02 17.72 -8.77
N LEU A 27 0.08 18.84 -9.50
CA LEU A 27 1.01 19.93 -9.19
C LEU A 27 0.70 20.57 -7.82
N VAL A 28 -0.56 20.89 -7.56
CA VAL A 28 -1.02 21.41 -6.26
C VAL A 28 -0.85 20.36 -5.16
N GLY A 29 -1.12 19.09 -5.46
CA GLY A 29 -0.96 17.98 -4.53
C GLY A 29 0.49 17.75 -4.08
N LYS A 30 1.48 18.19 -4.87
CA LYS A 30 2.90 18.18 -4.50
C LYS A 30 3.28 19.26 -3.49
N VAL A 31 2.44 20.26 -3.25
CA VAL A 31 2.68 21.27 -2.21
C VAL A 31 2.70 20.56 -0.85
N ARG A 32 3.77 20.80 -0.09
CA ARG A 32 3.98 20.20 1.24
C ARG A 32 4.22 21.29 2.26
N TYR A 33 3.70 21.09 3.46
CA TYR A 33 4.05 21.89 4.63
C TYR A 33 4.61 20.95 5.70
N LYS A 34 5.93 21.02 5.93
CA LYS A 34 6.68 20.03 6.74
C LYS A 34 6.43 18.60 6.23
N ALA A 35 6.13 17.66 7.12
CA ALA A 35 5.81 16.26 6.85
C ALA A 35 4.53 16.03 6.02
N ILE A 36 3.62 17.02 5.98
CA ILE A 36 2.26 16.83 5.48
C ILE A 36 2.18 17.32 4.03
N ALA A 37 1.95 16.39 3.10
CA ALA A 37 1.64 16.70 1.71
C ALA A 37 0.14 16.92 1.52
N PHE A 38 -0.24 17.82 0.61
CA PHE A 38 -1.65 18.08 0.29
C PHE A 38 -2.33 16.88 -0.41
N GLY A 39 -1.56 16.13 -1.19
CA GLY A 39 -1.99 14.90 -1.85
C GLY A 39 -2.63 15.14 -3.22
N ALA A 40 -2.41 14.21 -4.15
CA ALA A 40 -2.87 14.34 -5.53
C ALA A 40 -4.41 14.37 -5.64
N VAL A 41 -5.11 13.53 -4.88
CA VAL A 41 -6.59 13.42 -4.91
C VAL A 41 -7.24 14.74 -4.47
N THR A 42 -6.81 15.30 -3.34
CA THR A 42 -7.26 16.60 -2.84
C THR A 42 -6.98 17.71 -3.84
N GLY A 43 -5.76 17.72 -4.40
CA GLY A 43 -5.38 18.68 -5.43
C GLY A 43 -6.28 18.60 -6.66
N CYS A 44 -6.60 17.39 -7.14
CA CYS A 44 -7.51 17.18 -8.26
C CYS A 44 -8.94 17.65 -7.93
N LEU A 45 -9.42 17.44 -6.71
CA LEU A 45 -10.74 17.93 -6.29
C LEU A 45 -10.80 19.46 -6.26
N VAL A 46 -9.82 20.09 -5.60
CA VAL A 46 -9.78 21.56 -5.46
C VAL A 46 -9.63 22.20 -6.84
N MET A 47 -8.73 21.70 -7.68
CA MET A 47 -8.61 22.19 -9.05
C MET A 47 -9.87 21.93 -9.87
N GLY A 48 -10.54 20.80 -9.67
CA GLY A 48 -11.82 20.50 -10.31
C GLY A 48 -12.90 21.50 -9.92
N LEU A 49 -13.04 21.80 -8.63
CA LEU A 49 -13.99 22.80 -8.13
C LEU A 49 -13.71 24.20 -8.69
N LEU A 50 -12.44 24.63 -8.71
CA LEU A 50 -12.03 25.93 -9.23
C LEU A 50 -12.29 26.05 -10.74
N LEU A 51 -11.82 25.08 -11.52
CA LEU A 51 -11.98 25.08 -12.98
C LEU A 51 -13.45 24.87 -13.37
N GLY A 52 -14.18 24.04 -12.63
CA GLY A 52 -15.63 23.86 -12.78
C GLY A 52 -16.40 25.16 -12.54
N ALA A 53 -16.08 25.90 -11.47
CA ALA A 53 -16.70 27.19 -11.19
C ALA A 53 -16.44 28.22 -12.29
N GLN A 54 -15.24 28.19 -12.89
CA GLN A 54 -14.82 29.13 -13.91
C GLN A 54 -15.39 28.83 -15.30
N PHE A 55 -15.30 27.56 -15.74
CA PHE A 55 -15.63 27.15 -17.11
C PHE A 55 -17.06 26.63 -17.25
N LYS A 56 -17.67 26.13 -16.16
CA LYS A 56 -19.07 25.65 -16.13
C LYS A 56 -19.39 24.61 -17.22
N VAL A 57 -18.40 23.79 -17.55
CA VAL A 57 -18.54 22.65 -18.45
C VAL A 57 -19.04 21.46 -17.63
N THR A 58 -20.03 20.74 -18.15
CA THR A 58 -20.53 19.51 -17.54
C THR A 58 -19.90 18.31 -18.21
N ILE A 59 -19.31 17.42 -17.42
CA ILE A 59 -18.76 16.15 -17.89
C ILE A 59 -19.79 15.04 -17.69
N ASP A 60 -19.90 14.13 -18.66
CA ASP A 60 -20.82 13.00 -18.61
C ASP A 60 -20.56 12.07 -17.41
N GLY A 61 -21.65 11.59 -16.79
CA GLY A 61 -21.60 10.73 -15.61
C GLY A 61 -21.00 9.34 -15.88
N THR A 62 -21.02 8.86 -17.10
CA THR A 62 -20.40 7.58 -17.47
C THR A 62 -18.89 7.61 -17.25
N VAL A 63 -18.24 8.73 -17.56
CA VAL A 63 -16.80 8.91 -17.33
C VAL A 63 -16.50 8.83 -15.84
N LYS A 64 -17.30 9.51 -15.01
CA LYS A 64 -17.23 9.44 -13.54
C LYS A 64 -17.31 7.98 -13.06
N ASN A 65 -18.35 7.27 -13.49
CA ASN A 65 -18.65 5.92 -12.98
C ASN A 65 -17.62 4.87 -13.44
N LEU A 66 -17.09 4.99 -14.66
CA LEU A 66 -16.08 4.07 -15.19
C LEU A 66 -14.79 4.13 -14.36
N PHE A 67 -14.25 5.32 -14.12
CA PHE A 67 -13.03 5.50 -13.33
C PHE A 67 -13.25 5.16 -11.86
N PHE A 68 -14.43 5.47 -11.31
CA PHE A 68 -14.76 5.12 -9.93
C PHE A 68 -14.84 3.61 -9.69
N THR A 69 -15.52 2.88 -10.58
CA THR A 69 -15.66 1.43 -10.48
C THR A 69 -14.31 0.73 -10.61
N MET A 70 -13.47 1.19 -11.55
CA MET A 70 -12.11 0.69 -11.72
C MET A 70 -11.25 0.96 -10.47
N PHE A 71 -11.35 2.15 -9.90
CA PHE A 71 -10.68 2.51 -8.63
C PHE A 71 -11.11 1.58 -7.49
N LEU A 72 -12.41 1.39 -7.26
CA LEU A 72 -12.90 0.54 -6.18
C LEU A 72 -12.48 -0.93 -6.33
N PHE A 73 -12.50 -1.44 -7.56
CA PHE A 73 -11.96 -2.77 -7.83
C PHE A 73 -10.46 -2.85 -7.49
N ALA A 74 -9.67 -1.88 -7.94
CA ALA A 74 -8.23 -1.86 -7.68
C ALA A 74 -7.92 -1.71 -6.18
N LEU A 75 -8.68 -0.86 -5.47
CA LEU A 75 -8.60 -0.72 -4.01
C LEU A 75 -8.89 -2.05 -3.32
N GLY A 76 -10.00 -2.70 -3.69
CA GLY A 76 -10.37 -4.03 -3.16
C GLY A 76 -9.31 -5.08 -3.47
N TYR A 77 -8.82 -5.14 -4.71
CA TYR A 77 -7.79 -6.07 -5.14
C TYR A 77 -6.49 -5.90 -4.33
N LYS A 78 -6.09 -4.66 -4.09
CA LYS A 78 -4.90 -4.30 -3.33
C LYS A 78 -5.00 -4.68 -1.85
N VAL A 79 -6.15 -4.41 -1.21
CA VAL A 79 -6.33 -4.62 0.24
C VAL A 79 -6.92 -5.99 0.61
N GLY A 80 -7.40 -6.75 -0.37
CA GLY A 80 -8.05 -8.06 -0.19
C GLY A 80 -7.27 -9.04 0.67
N PRO A 81 -5.99 -9.35 0.35
CA PRO A 81 -5.19 -10.28 1.16
C PRO A 81 -5.11 -9.88 2.64
N GLN A 82 -4.92 -8.59 2.93
CA GLN A 82 -4.78 -8.06 4.29
C GLN A 82 -6.11 -8.05 5.02
N PHE A 83 -7.20 -7.70 4.34
CA PHE A 83 -8.55 -7.72 4.89
C PHE A 83 -8.91 -9.12 5.39
N PHE A 84 -8.81 -10.14 4.54
CA PHE A 84 -9.12 -11.53 4.93
C PHE A 84 -8.15 -12.11 5.95
N ARG A 85 -6.90 -11.65 5.97
CA ARG A 85 -5.93 -12.03 7.00
C ARG A 85 -6.25 -11.40 8.35
N GLY A 86 -6.68 -10.14 8.39
CA GLY A 86 -7.05 -9.44 9.61
C GLY A 86 -8.13 -10.16 10.41
N LEU A 87 -8.99 -10.93 9.73
CA LEU A 87 -10.03 -11.77 10.34
C LEU A 87 -9.46 -13.00 11.10
N ARG A 88 -8.14 -13.24 11.09
CA ARG A 88 -7.48 -14.30 11.86
C ARG A 88 -7.10 -13.83 13.28
N LYS A 89 -6.87 -14.79 14.18
CA LYS A 89 -6.67 -14.57 15.63
C LYS A 89 -5.66 -13.48 15.99
N ASP A 90 -4.52 -13.42 15.29
CA ASP A 90 -3.44 -12.47 15.60
C ASP A 90 -3.73 -11.02 15.14
N GLY A 91 -4.62 -10.84 14.16
CA GLY A 91 -5.02 -9.53 13.65
C GLY A 91 -6.26 -8.95 14.35
N LEU A 92 -7.00 -9.78 15.08
CA LEU A 92 -8.31 -9.44 15.62
C LEU A 92 -8.31 -8.18 16.50
N PRO A 93 -7.32 -7.93 17.40
CA PRO A 93 -7.31 -6.69 18.17
C PRO A 93 -7.22 -5.44 17.28
N GLN A 94 -6.41 -5.47 16.23
CA GLN A 94 -6.28 -4.35 15.30
C GLN A 94 -7.57 -4.13 14.48
N VAL A 95 -8.22 -5.22 14.06
CA VAL A 95 -9.52 -5.16 13.37
C VAL A 95 -10.60 -4.57 14.27
N VAL A 96 -10.71 -5.04 15.52
CA VAL A 96 -11.69 -4.52 16.48
C VAL A 96 -11.46 -3.03 16.72
N ASN A 97 -10.21 -2.58 16.84
CA ASN A 97 -9.92 -1.16 17.00
C ASN A 97 -10.36 -0.34 15.78
N ALA A 98 -10.03 -0.82 14.56
CA ALA A 98 -10.45 -0.19 13.32
C ALA A 98 -11.99 -0.09 13.22
N VAL A 99 -12.71 -1.15 13.58
CA VAL A 99 -14.18 -1.15 13.63
C VAL A 99 -14.69 -0.10 14.63
N VAL A 100 -14.09 0.00 15.82
CA VAL A 100 -14.45 1.02 16.82
C VAL A 100 -14.27 2.43 16.25
N VAL A 101 -13.13 2.71 15.60
CA VAL A 101 -12.88 4.01 14.96
C VAL A 101 -13.93 4.27 13.88
N CYS A 102 -14.16 3.33 12.96
CA CYS A 102 -15.12 3.49 11.87
C CYS A 102 -16.57 3.70 12.36
N VAL A 103 -17.02 2.91 13.34
CA VAL A 103 -18.38 3.01 13.89
C VAL A 103 -18.55 4.32 14.68
N THR A 104 -17.56 4.69 15.49
CA THR A 104 -17.59 5.98 16.20
C THR A 104 -17.63 7.14 15.22
N GLY A 105 -16.83 7.08 14.15
CA GLY A 105 -16.82 8.07 13.08
C GLY A 105 -18.18 8.22 12.41
N LEU A 106 -18.81 7.11 12.03
CA LEU A 106 -20.16 7.11 11.47
C LEU A 106 -21.18 7.75 12.43
N LEU A 107 -21.21 7.32 13.69
CA LEU A 107 -22.16 7.80 14.68
C LEU A 107 -22.00 9.29 14.97
N VAL A 108 -20.75 9.78 15.06
CA VAL A 108 -20.46 11.20 15.28
C VAL A 108 -20.86 12.03 14.06
N CYS A 109 -20.51 11.59 12.85
CA CYS A 109 -20.89 12.30 11.63
C CYS A 109 -22.42 12.35 11.45
N TRP A 110 -23.10 11.23 11.68
CA TRP A 110 -24.56 11.15 11.63
C TRP A 110 -25.22 12.03 12.71
N GLY A 111 -24.73 11.98 13.95
CA GLY A 111 -25.25 12.81 15.04
C GLY A 111 -25.11 14.31 14.76
N PHE A 112 -23.97 14.75 14.23
CA PHE A 112 -23.78 16.16 13.84
C PHE A 112 -24.61 16.55 12.63
N ALA A 113 -24.71 15.68 11.63
CA ALA A 113 -25.54 15.93 10.47
C ALA A 113 -27.03 16.06 10.85
N ALA A 114 -27.53 15.20 11.73
CA ALA A 114 -28.88 15.30 12.29
C ALA A 114 -29.09 16.59 13.10
N MET A 115 -28.12 16.99 13.92
CA MET A 115 -28.20 18.22 14.72
C MET A 115 -28.21 19.50 13.87
N LEU A 116 -27.49 19.49 12.74
CA LEU A 116 -27.36 20.65 11.85
C LEU A 116 -28.39 20.68 10.73
N GLY A 117 -29.25 19.66 10.64
CA GLY A 117 -30.22 19.51 9.55
C GLY A 117 -29.55 19.30 8.20
N TYR A 118 -28.39 18.65 8.16
CA TYR A 118 -27.71 18.34 6.91
C TYR A 118 -28.45 17.23 6.16
N GLY A 119 -28.63 17.45 4.86
CA GLY A 119 -29.16 16.43 3.95
C GLY A 119 -28.14 15.31 3.67
N PRO A 120 -28.53 14.28 2.90
CA PRO A 120 -27.68 13.12 2.62
C PRO A 120 -26.34 13.50 1.96
N GLY A 121 -26.33 14.54 1.11
CA GLY A 121 -25.12 15.01 0.43
C GLY A 121 -24.06 15.55 1.40
N LEU A 122 -24.40 16.56 2.20
CA LEU A 122 -23.47 17.16 3.16
C LEU A 122 -23.04 16.16 4.24
N SER A 123 -23.93 15.27 4.66
CA SER A 123 -23.64 14.22 5.64
C SER A 123 -22.56 13.26 5.14
N ALA A 124 -22.69 12.78 3.90
CA ALA A 124 -21.67 11.94 3.28
C ALA A 124 -20.36 12.70 3.02
N GLY A 125 -20.44 13.97 2.63
CA GLY A 125 -19.25 14.83 2.47
C GLY A 125 -18.49 15.02 3.79
N LEU A 126 -19.21 15.26 4.89
CA LEU A 126 -18.66 15.34 6.25
C LEU A 126 -17.97 14.02 6.63
N LEU A 127 -18.64 12.88 6.46
CA LEU A 127 -18.09 11.56 6.76
C LEU A 127 -16.81 11.28 5.97
N GLY A 128 -16.87 11.42 4.65
CA GLY A 128 -15.75 11.13 3.77
C GLY A 128 -14.55 12.03 4.03
N GLY A 129 -14.78 13.34 4.25
CA GLY A 129 -13.70 14.27 4.52
C GLY A 129 -13.13 14.12 5.94
N ALA A 130 -13.98 14.05 6.97
CA ALA A 130 -13.52 13.95 8.36
C ALA A 130 -12.78 12.63 8.64
N LEU A 131 -13.23 11.53 8.02
CA LEU A 131 -12.58 10.21 8.11
C LEU A 131 -11.59 9.93 6.98
N THR A 132 -11.26 10.95 6.18
CA THR A 132 -10.26 10.90 5.10
C THR A 132 -10.46 9.78 4.07
N GLN A 133 -11.70 9.33 3.87
CA GLN A 133 -12.06 8.27 2.94
C GLN A 133 -12.67 8.84 1.66
N SER A 134 -11.87 8.92 0.59
CA SER A 134 -12.29 9.45 -0.72
C SER A 134 -13.36 8.59 -1.40
N ALA A 135 -13.34 7.28 -1.16
CA ALA A 135 -14.30 6.35 -1.75
C ALA A 135 -15.75 6.62 -1.33
N VAL A 136 -15.95 7.30 -0.20
CA VAL A 136 -17.28 7.74 0.26
C VAL A 136 -17.95 8.64 -0.78
N ILE A 137 -17.20 9.47 -1.51
CA ILE A 137 -17.78 10.40 -2.50
C ILE A 137 -18.62 9.63 -3.52
N GLY A 138 -18.04 8.61 -4.15
CA GLY A 138 -18.74 7.89 -5.21
C GLY A 138 -19.81 6.95 -4.68
N VAL A 139 -19.56 6.22 -3.58
CA VAL A 139 -20.59 5.33 -3.01
C VAL A 139 -21.79 6.12 -2.50
N ALA A 140 -21.59 7.28 -1.89
CA ALA A 140 -22.68 8.13 -1.45
C ALA A 140 -23.43 8.75 -2.64
N GLN A 141 -22.74 9.19 -3.69
CA GLN A 141 -23.38 9.69 -4.91
C GLN A 141 -24.24 8.61 -5.59
N ASP A 142 -23.72 7.39 -5.71
CA ASP A 142 -24.47 6.25 -6.24
C ASP A 142 -25.69 5.93 -5.36
N ALA A 143 -25.55 5.98 -4.03
CA ALA A 143 -26.68 5.79 -3.11
C ALA A 143 -27.74 6.90 -3.26
N ILE A 144 -27.32 8.16 -3.33
CA ILE A 144 -28.18 9.34 -3.52
C ILE A 144 -28.96 9.24 -4.84
N GLY A 145 -28.30 8.78 -5.91
CA GLY A 145 -28.93 8.60 -7.22
C GLY A 145 -30.05 7.55 -7.25
N ASN A 146 -30.06 6.64 -6.28
CA ASN A 146 -31.07 5.58 -6.14
C ASN A 146 -32.11 5.86 -5.05
N LEU A 147 -32.04 7.01 -4.37
CA LEU A 147 -33.02 7.37 -3.33
C LEU A 147 -34.41 7.60 -3.93
N PRO A 148 -35.47 6.99 -3.36
CA PRO A 148 -36.83 7.23 -3.83
C PRO A 148 -37.30 8.65 -3.48
N GLY A 149 -38.13 9.24 -4.35
CA GLY A 149 -38.80 10.52 -4.07
C GLY A 149 -37.99 11.78 -4.35
N LEU A 150 -36.75 11.67 -4.85
CA LEU A 150 -35.96 12.82 -5.32
C LEU A 150 -36.09 13.01 -6.83
N SER A 151 -36.26 14.25 -7.27
CA SER A 151 -36.14 14.63 -8.69
C SER A 151 -34.67 14.58 -9.14
N SER A 152 -34.44 14.46 -10.46
CA SER A 152 -33.09 14.46 -11.04
C SER A 152 -32.27 15.72 -10.68
N GLY A 153 -32.93 16.87 -10.54
CA GLY A 153 -32.29 18.11 -10.08
C GLY A 153 -31.85 18.04 -8.61
N GLN A 154 -32.69 17.50 -7.73
CA GLN A 154 -32.36 17.33 -6.31
C GLN A 154 -31.26 16.29 -6.08
N VAL A 155 -31.27 15.19 -6.84
CA VAL A 155 -30.18 14.20 -6.84
C VAL A 155 -28.86 14.89 -7.15
N LYS A 156 -28.80 15.63 -8.26
CA LYS A 156 -27.58 16.32 -8.69
C LYS A 156 -27.11 17.38 -7.69
N GLU A 157 -28.04 18.08 -7.04
CA GLU A 157 -27.72 19.01 -5.97
C GLU A 157 -27.08 18.30 -4.77
N GLN A 158 -27.67 17.20 -4.31
CA GLN A 158 -27.12 16.41 -3.21
C GLN A 158 -25.76 15.79 -3.57
N GLU A 159 -25.58 15.26 -4.79
CA GLU A 159 -24.29 14.75 -5.27
C GLU A 159 -23.19 15.83 -5.25
N ASN A 160 -23.53 17.06 -5.65
CA ASN A 160 -22.62 18.19 -5.59
C ASN A 160 -22.26 18.55 -4.14
N LEU A 161 -23.22 18.49 -3.22
CA LEU A 161 -22.99 18.73 -1.79
C LEU A 161 -22.03 17.69 -1.17
N VAL A 162 -22.02 16.44 -1.64
CA VAL A 162 -21.01 15.44 -1.22
C VAL A 162 -19.60 15.94 -1.52
N ALA A 163 -19.37 16.39 -2.74
CA ALA A 163 -18.07 16.87 -3.19
C ALA A 163 -17.61 18.11 -2.41
N ILE A 164 -18.54 19.05 -2.17
CA ILE A 164 -18.29 20.28 -1.43
C ILE A 164 -17.96 19.96 0.04
N GLY A 165 -18.79 19.12 0.69
CA GLY A 165 -18.59 18.71 2.08
C GLY A 165 -17.23 18.05 2.29
N TYR A 166 -16.89 17.13 1.39
CA TYR A 166 -15.60 16.45 1.39
C TYR A 166 -14.43 17.42 1.18
N ALA A 167 -14.51 18.32 0.19
CA ALA A 167 -13.43 19.26 -0.13
C ALA A 167 -13.07 20.16 1.07
N VAL A 168 -14.07 20.52 1.87
CA VAL A 168 -13.89 21.34 3.07
C VAL A 168 -13.33 20.51 4.23
N CYS A 169 -13.86 19.31 4.48
CA CYS A 169 -13.49 18.51 5.64
C CYS A 169 -12.17 17.74 5.46
N TYR A 170 -11.82 17.32 4.25
CA TYR A 170 -10.68 16.43 4.01
C TYR A 170 -9.31 17.02 4.38
N PRO A 171 -8.95 18.26 3.98
CA PRO A 171 -7.67 18.85 4.37
C PRO A 171 -7.55 18.95 5.89
N LEU A 172 -8.64 19.33 6.55
CA LEU A 172 -8.73 19.45 8.00
C LEU A 172 -8.58 18.09 8.68
N GLY A 173 -9.30 17.06 8.21
CA GLY A 173 -9.20 15.71 8.74
C GLY A 173 -7.79 15.12 8.60
N THR A 174 -7.14 15.37 7.46
CA THR A 174 -5.77 14.93 7.20
C THR A 174 -4.77 15.59 8.16
N ILE A 175 -4.82 16.93 8.27
CA ILE A 175 -3.91 17.70 9.12
C ILE A 175 -4.13 17.38 10.60
N LEU A 176 -5.40 17.38 11.05
CA LEU A 176 -5.73 17.11 12.45
C LEU A 176 -5.36 15.70 12.87
N CYS A 177 -5.61 14.69 12.03
CA CYS A 177 -5.21 13.32 12.35
C CYS A 177 -3.68 13.20 12.48
N ALA A 178 -2.92 13.76 11.52
CA ALA A 178 -1.46 13.73 11.57
C ALA A 178 -0.91 14.46 12.81
N MET A 179 -1.39 15.68 13.09
CA MET A 179 -0.99 16.44 14.27
C MET A 179 -1.40 15.78 15.58
N LEU A 180 -2.62 15.21 15.63
CA LEU A 180 -3.13 14.55 16.82
C LEU A 180 -2.26 13.34 17.17
N LEU A 181 -2.06 12.43 16.23
CA LEU A 181 -1.37 11.16 16.49
C LEU A 181 0.15 11.33 16.61
N ALA A 182 0.78 12.18 15.78
CA ALA A 182 2.22 12.36 15.83
C ALA A 182 2.67 13.28 16.98
N ASN A 183 1.89 14.32 17.34
CA ASN A 183 2.39 15.35 18.25
C ASN A 183 1.55 15.55 19.51
N VAL A 184 0.21 15.63 19.40
CA VAL A 184 -0.64 16.00 20.55
C VAL A 184 -0.83 14.83 21.51
N LEU A 185 -1.18 13.65 21.00
CA LEU A 185 -1.46 12.47 21.82
C LEU A 185 -0.23 11.98 22.61
N PRO A 186 0.99 11.88 22.01
CA PRO A 186 2.19 11.53 22.76
C PRO A 186 2.50 12.52 23.89
N ARG A 187 2.35 13.83 23.63
CA ARG A 187 2.55 14.88 24.65
C ARG A 187 1.50 14.83 25.75
N LEU A 188 0.22 14.67 25.39
CA LEU A 188 -0.88 14.56 26.34
C LEU A 188 -0.70 13.35 27.26
N TYR A 189 -0.26 12.23 26.69
CA TYR A 189 -0.02 10.99 27.43
C TYR A 189 1.39 10.90 28.05
N ARG A 190 2.19 11.97 27.94
CA ARG A 190 3.56 12.09 28.46
C ARG A 190 4.47 10.91 28.07
N ARG A 191 4.31 10.40 26.85
CA ARG A 191 5.14 9.32 26.29
C ARG A 191 6.01 9.85 25.18
N ASP A 192 7.28 9.44 25.21
CA ASP A 192 8.21 9.71 24.13
C ASP A 192 8.04 8.63 23.06
N LEU A 193 7.38 9.02 21.97
CA LEU A 193 7.10 8.12 20.85
C LEU A 193 8.40 7.60 20.21
N ALA A 194 9.48 8.40 20.16
CA ALA A 194 10.75 7.99 19.59
C ALA A 194 11.49 7.01 20.51
N ALA A 195 11.53 7.28 21.82
CA ALA A 195 12.15 6.39 22.79
C ALA A 195 11.42 5.04 22.89
N GLU A 196 10.08 5.04 22.91
CA GLU A 196 9.30 3.79 22.93
C GLU A 196 9.41 3.02 21.62
N SER A 197 9.45 3.72 20.48
CA SER A 197 9.67 3.08 19.18
C SER A 197 11.08 2.50 19.09
N LEU A 198 12.09 3.15 19.65
CA LEU A 198 13.46 2.63 19.72
C LEU A 198 13.57 1.41 20.65
N ALA A 199 12.92 1.45 21.82
CA ALA A 199 12.88 0.31 22.74
C ALA A 199 12.17 -0.90 22.11
N LEU A 200 11.03 -0.66 21.46
CA LEU A 200 10.28 -1.65 20.70
C LEU A 200 11.06 -2.15 19.48
N ALA A 201 11.79 -1.27 18.81
CA ALA A 201 12.68 -1.62 17.72
C ALA A 201 13.77 -2.59 18.19
N LYS A 202 14.43 -2.31 19.33
CA LYS A 202 15.44 -3.21 19.92
C LYS A 202 14.86 -4.55 20.36
N GLU A 203 13.68 -4.55 21.00
CA GLU A 203 12.99 -5.78 21.41
C GLU A 203 12.62 -6.66 20.21
N LEU A 204 12.29 -6.05 19.08
CA LEU A 204 11.98 -6.75 17.84
C LEU A 204 13.18 -6.89 16.88
N ASP A 205 14.40 -6.54 17.31
CA ASP A 205 15.64 -6.59 16.54
C ASP A 205 15.59 -5.83 15.19
N ALA A 206 15.15 -4.57 15.23
CA ALA A 206 14.95 -3.71 14.06
C ALA A 206 16.25 -3.10 13.50
N PRO A 207 16.49 -3.18 12.18
CA PRO A 207 17.44 -2.31 11.51
C PRO A 207 17.03 -0.84 11.70
N ALA A 208 18.03 0.02 11.87
CA ALA A 208 17.83 1.47 11.90
C ALA A 208 17.81 1.99 10.46
N ASP A 209 16.62 2.11 9.84
CA ASP A 209 16.53 2.58 8.46
C ASP A 209 16.19 4.07 8.36
N ASN A 210 17.10 4.81 7.71
CA ASN A 210 16.80 6.08 7.07
C ASN A 210 16.49 5.80 5.58
N PRO A 211 15.30 6.15 5.06
CA PRO A 211 14.90 5.85 3.68
C PRO A 211 15.77 6.48 2.59
N ASP A 212 16.60 7.48 2.93
CA ASP A 212 17.55 8.12 2.00
C ASP A 212 18.99 7.58 2.12
N LEU A 213 19.24 6.66 3.06
CA LEU A 213 20.54 6.05 3.30
C LEU A 213 20.39 4.53 3.33
N SER A 214 20.79 3.87 2.25
CA SER A 214 21.05 2.43 2.30
C SER A 214 22.31 2.17 3.13
N GLU A 215 22.31 1.12 3.96
CA GLU A 215 23.54 0.64 4.59
C GLU A 215 24.56 0.31 3.49
N GLY A 216 25.69 1.02 3.47
CA GLY A 216 26.83 0.68 2.60
C GLY A 216 27.56 -0.60 3.02
N TYR A 217 27.00 -1.32 4.00
CA TYR A 217 27.49 -2.59 4.47
C TYR A 217 26.82 -3.71 3.68
N TYR A 218 27.50 -4.21 2.67
CA TYR A 218 27.09 -5.43 1.99
C TYR A 218 27.45 -6.63 2.87
N GLU A 219 26.42 -7.24 3.48
CA GLU A 219 26.57 -8.48 4.25
C GLU A 219 27.10 -9.62 3.36
N VAL A 220 26.76 -9.58 2.07
CA VAL A 220 27.17 -10.56 1.07
C VAL A 220 28.16 -9.92 0.11
N VAL A 221 29.26 -10.63 -0.16
CA VAL A 221 30.28 -10.20 -1.11
C VAL A 221 30.55 -11.30 -2.12
N LEU A 222 30.77 -10.90 -3.38
CA LEU A 222 31.37 -11.74 -4.41
C LEU A 222 32.80 -11.24 -4.65
N ARG A 223 33.79 -12.11 -4.55
CA ARG A 223 35.21 -11.83 -4.81
C ARG A 223 35.84 -12.95 -5.61
N ALA A 224 36.82 -12.62 -6.44
CA ALA A 224 37.54 -13.60 -7.22
C ALA A 224 38.94 -13.81 -6.61
N TYR A 225 39.37 -15.06 -6.54
CA TYR A 225 40.68 -15.44 -6.01
C TYR A 225 41.38 -16.36 -6.98
N LYS A 226 42.68 -16.13 -7.17
CA LYS A 226 43.52 -17.04 -7.92
C LYS A 226 43.93 -18.21 -7.03
N VAL A 227 43.77 -19.42 -7.52
CA VAL A 227 44.11 -20.66 -6.81
C VAL A 227 45.62 -20.87 -6.87
N GLU A 228 46.29 -20.64 -5.75
CA GLU A 228 47.75 -20.69 -5.62
C GLU A 228 48.20 -21.56 -4.44
N ARG A 229 47.26 -22.04 -3.62
CA ARG A 229 47.55 -22.76 -2.38
C ARG A 229 47.29 -24.26 -2.54
N PRO A 230 48.21 -25.13 -2.06
CA PRO A 230 48.06 -26.58 -2.18
C PRO A 230 46.78 -27.13 -1.53
N ASP A 231 46.33 -26.50 -0.43
CA ASP A 231 45.22 -26.99 0.40
C ASP A 231 43.86 -27.00 -0.32
N ILE A 232 43.72 -26.21 -1.38
CA ILE A 232 42.51 -26.15 -2.21
C ILE A 232 42.69 -26.85 -3.58
N VAL A 233 43.93 -27.04 -4.03
CA VAL A 233 44.26 -27.70 -5.29
C VAL A 233 43.93 -29.20 -5.20
N GLY A 234 43.24 -29.73 -6.20
CA GLY A 234 42.84 -31.14 -6.24
C GLY A 234 41.54 -31.45 -5.52
N ARG A 235 40.92 -30.46 -4.86
CA ARG A 235 39.59 -30.60 -4.25
C ARG A 235 38.50 -30.27 -5.26
N THR A 236 37.35 -30.93 -5.14
CA THR A 236 36.15 -30.50 -5.86
C THR A 236 35.54 -29.27 -5.21
N ILE A 237 34.69 -28.55 -5.96
CA ILE A 237 33.92 -27.44 -5.40
C ILE A 237 33.06 -27.94 -4.24
N ASP A 238 32.40 -29.10 -4.39
CA ASP A 238 31.54 -29.70 -3.38
C ASP A 238 32.31 -30.03 -2.09
N ASP A 239 33.50 -30.62 -2.19
CA ASP A 239 34.35 -30.93 -1.04
C ASP A 239 34.73 -29.68 -0.27
N PHE A 240 35.01 -28.58 -0.98
CA PHE A 240 35.35 -27.30 -0.39
C PHE A 240 34.13 -26.70 0.35
N GLU A 241 33.00 -26.58 -0.33
CA GLU A 241 31.78 -25.97 0.21
C GLU A 241 31.24 -26.77 1.41
N ASN A 242 31.23 -28.11 1.35
CA ASN A 242 30.78 -28.97 2.44
C ASN A 242 31.65 -28.81 3.70
N GLN A 243 32.98 -28.74 3.55
CA GLN A 243 33.87 -28.50 4.68
C GLN A 243 33.62 -27.13 5.32
N GLN A 244 33.45 -26.08 4.51
CA GLN A 244 33.18 -24.74 5.06
C GLN A 244 31.83 -24.72 5.80
N ARG A 245 30.82 -25.43 5.27
CA ARG A 245 29.52 -25.59 5.93
C ARG A 245 29.64 -26.31 7.28
N GLU A 246 30.43 -27.38 7.37
CA GLU A 246 30.69 -28.10 8.64
C GLU A 246 31.37 -27.21 9.68
N LEU A 247 32.20 -26.27 9.23
CA LEU A 247 32.85 -25.25 10.06
C LEU A 247 31.94 -24.04 10.35
N GLY A 248 30.66 -24.10 9.95
CA GLY A 248 29.68 -23.04 10.17
C GLY A 248 29.84 -21.80 9.27
N ARG A 249 30.63 -21.90 8.20
CA ARG A 249 30.92 -20.79 7.27
C ARG A 249 30.10 -20.92 5.99
N ARG A 250 29.64 -19.79 5.47
CA ARG A 250 28.86 -19.69 4.23
C ARG A 250 29.74 -19.17 3.09
N LEU A 251 30.52 -20.06 2.51
CA LEU A 251 31.46 -19.79 1.43
C LEU A 251 31.10 -20.68 0.25
N TYR A 252 30.80 -20.08 -0.90
CA TYR A 252 30.35 -20.79 -2.10
C TYR A 252 31.16 -20.36 -3.31
N ILE A 253 31.63 -21.31 -4.12
CA ILE A 253 32.31 -21.03 -5.38
C ILE A 253 31.26 -20.95 -6.48
N THR A 254 31.02 -19.76 -6.99
CA THR A 254 29.96 -19.51 -7.98
C THR A 254 30.43 -19.70 -9.42
N GLY A 255 31.74 -19.64 -9.67
CA GLY A 255 32.32 -19.81 -11.00
C GLY A 255 33.82 -20.09 -10.96
N VAL A 256 34.33 -20.73 -12.00
CA VAL A 256 35.76 -21.04 -12.17
C VAL A 256 36.19 -20.64 -13.58
N ARG A 257 37.26 -19.85 -13.69
CA ARG A 257 37.97 -19.62 -14.95
C ARG A 257 39.22 -20.48 -14.98
N ARG A 258 39.42 -21.18 -16.08
CA ARG A 258 40.64 -21.94 -16.37
C ARG A 258 41.15 -21.59 -17.75
N ALA A 259 42.45 -21.25 -17.83
CA ALA A 259 43.14 -20.96 -19.10
C ALA A 259 42.38 -19.95 -19.99
N GLY A 260 41.81 -18.90 -19.40
CA GLY A 260 41.08 -17.84 -20.11
C GLY A 260 39.59 -18.10 -20.31
N THR A 261 39.09 -19.32 -20.09
CA THR A 261 37.67 -19.68 -20.32
C THR A 261 36.92 -19.85 -19.00
N VAL A 262 35.73 -19.25 -18.88
CA VAL A 262 34.81 -19.53 -17.76
C VAL A 262 34.17 -20.90 -17.98
N LEU A 263 34.39 -21.81 -17.03
CA LEU A 263 33.83 -23.15 -17.08
C LEU A 263 32.35 -23.14 -16.70
N PRO A 264 31.52 -24.01 -17.29
CA PRO A 264 30.19 -24.31 -16.76
C PRO A 264 30.31 -24.71 -15.28
N HIS A 265 29.46 -24.16 -14.42
CA HIS A 265 29.52 -24.49 -13.00
C HIS A 265 29.06 -25.94 -12.78
N ASP A 266 29.94 -26.75 -12.20
CA ASP A 266 29.68 -28.14 -11.79
C ASP A 266 30.36 -28.38 -10.43
N GLN A 267 29.60 -28.88 -9.47
CA GLN A 267 30.04 -29.19 -8.11
C GLN A 267 31.21 -30.19 -8.08
N GLN A 268 31.30 -31.06 -9.09
CA GLN A 268 32.39 -32.04 -9.24
C GLN A 268 33.65 -31.48 -9.90
N THR A 269 33.65 -30.18 -10.26
CA THR A 269 34.82 -29.53 -10.86
C THR A 269 35.98 -29.54 -9.86
N THR A 270 37.06 -30.24 -10.20
CA THR A 270 38.30 -30.20 -9.43
C THR A 270 39.06 -28.90 -9.68
N LEU A 271 39.41 -28.18 -8.62
CA LEU A 271 40.19 -26.95 -8.66
C LEU A 271 41.66 -27.26 -8.95
N ARG A 272 42.28 -26.45 -9.83
CA ARG A 272 43.68 -26.59 -10.24
C ARG A 272 44.45 -25.31 -9.93
N GLU A 273 45.74 -25.48 -9.74
CA GLU A 273 46.65 -24.35 -9.61
C GLU A 273 46.55 -23.45 -10.85
N GLY A 274 46.44 -22.14 -10.61
CA GLY A 274 46.27 -21.13 -11.66
C GLY A 274 44.83 -20.85 -12.08
N ASP A 275 43.83 -21.60 -11.58
CA ASP A 275 42.42 -21.23 -11.77
C ASP A 275 42.11 -19.89 -11.09
N VAL A 276 41.09 -19.20 -11.59
CA VAL A 276 40.46 -18.07 -10.87
C VAL A 276 39.06 -18.50 -10.45
N VAL A 277 38.76 -18.43 -9.15
CA VAL A 277 37.47 -18.84 -8.58
C VAL A 277 36.72 -17.61 -8.10
N ALA A 278 35.47 -17.46 -8.52
CA ALA A 278 34.56 -16.46 -7.94
C ALA A 278 33.86 -17.08 -6.73
N MET A 279 33.90 -16.38 -5.60
CA MET A 279 33.41 -16.84 -4.32
C MET A 279 32.38 -15.88 -3.75
N SER A 280 31.15 -16.36 -3.58
CA SER A 280 30.08 -15.66 -2.87
C SER A 280 30.09 -16.06 -1.40
N ALA A 281 30.04 -15.07 -0.51
CA ALA A 281 30.16 -15.32 0.92
C ALA A 281 29.48 -14.24 1.76
N ILE A 282 29.14 -14.58 3.00
CA ILE A 282 28.93 -13.56 4.04
C ILE A 282 30.28 -12.91 4.32
N ARG A 283 30.34 -11.57 4.33
CA ARG A 283 31.58 -10.81 4.48
C ARG A 283 32.36 -11.21 5.74
N GLY A 284 31.67 -11.43 6.86
CA GLY A 284 32.29 -11.90 8.11
C GLY A 284 32.95 -13.27 7.97
N ASP A 285 32.30 -14.21 7.27
CA ASP A 285 32.83 -15.56 7.04
C ASP A 285 34.03 -15.54 6.10
N LEU A 286 33.99 -14.71 5.05
CA LEU A 286 35.11 -14.54 4.12
C LEU A 286 36.35 -13.96 4.80
N VAL A 287 36.14 -12.97 5.69
CA VAL A 287 37.22 -12.38 6.49
C VAL A 287 37.77 -13.40 7.49
N THR A 288 36.91 -14.16 8.16
CA THR A 288 37.32 -15.19 9.14
C THR A 288 38.04 -16.36 8.47
N TYR A 289 37.63 -16.73 7.26
CA TYR A 289 38.31 -17.74 6.46
C TYR A 289 39.66 -17.26 5.92
N ASP A 290 39.83 -15.94 5.75
CA ASP A 290 41.03 -15.35 5.14
C ASP A 290 41.39 -16.03 3.81
N ALA A 291 40.53 -15.82 2.82
CA ALA A 291 40.68 -16.44 1.50
C ALA A 291 42.03 -16.16 0.83
N ARG A 292 42.69 -15.04 1.16
CA ARG A 292 44.01 -14.71 0.62
C ARG A 292 45.10 -15.68 1.07
N THR A 293 45.04 -16.14 2.32
CA THR A 293 46.03 -17.09 2.84
C THR A 293 45.72 -18.51 2.42
N HIS A 294 44.44 -18.89 2.35
CA HIS A 294 44.00 -20.27 2.08
C HIS A 294 43.73 -20.60 0.61
N ILE A 295 43.55 -19.61 -0.27
CA ILE A 295 43.34 -19.82 -1.71
C ILE A 295 44.45 -19.18 -2.54
N GLY A 296 44.69 -17.89 -2.36
CA GLY A 296 45.70 -17.12 -3.08
C GLY A 296 45.30 -15.66 -3.31
N GLY A 297 46.03 -14.96 -4.17
CA GLY A 297 45.79 -13.54 -4.44
C GLY A 297 44.36 -13.24 -4.92
N GLU A 298 43.75 -12.18 -4.38
CA GLU A 298 42.49 -11.65 -4.91
C GLU A 298 42.71 -11.12 -6.34
N ALA A 299 41.80 -11.46 -7.24
CA ALA A 299 41.83 -11.08 -8.64
C ALA A 299 40.61 -10.22 -8.96
N ASP A 300 40.81 -9.21 -9.82
CA ASP A 300 39.73 -8.40 -10.37
C ASP A 300 39.32 -8.97 -11.74
N ASP A 301 38.44 -9.98 -11.74
CA ASP A 301 37.99 -10.69 -12.94
C ASP A 301 36.55 -10.28 -13.29
N VAL A 302 36.40 -9.23 -14.10
CA VAL A 302 35.11 -8.59 -14.41
C VAL A 302 34.09 -9.57 -15.02
N GLU A 303 34.52 -10.54 -15.82
CA GLU A 303 33.61 -11.50 -16.46
C GLU A 303 33.22 -12.65 -15.52
N LEU A 304 34.11 -13.07 -14.60
CA LEU A 304 33.80 -14.05 -13.56
C LEU A 304 32.98 -13.44 -12.40
N LEU A 305 33.20 -12.15 -12.13
CA LEU A 305 32.45 -11.35 -11.15
C LEU A 305 31.16 -10.77 -11.74
N GLY A 306 31.07 -10.68 -13.06
CA GLY A 306 29.94 -10.16 -13.83
C GLY A 306 28.84 -11.20 -14.06
N TYR A 307 28.48 -11.97 -13.03
CA TYR A 307 27.32 -12.86 -13.13
C TYR A 307 26.05 -12.04 -13.24
N GLN A 308 25.12 -12.46 -14.10
CA GLN A 308 23.79 -11.87 -14.11
C GLN A 308 23.07 -12.29 -12.83
N THR A 309 22.95 -11.36 -11.89
CA THR A 309 22.00 -11.48 -10.79
C THR A 309 20.62 -11.46 -11.38
N GLU A 310 19.96 -12.62 -11.42
CA GLU A 310 18.53 -12.65 -11.68
C GLU A 310 17.83 -12.18 -10.41
N SER A 311 17.04 -11.12 -10.53
CA SER A 311 16.09 -10.74 -9.49
C SER A 311 14.75 -11.38 -9.83
N LEU A 312 14.42 -12.47 -9.14
CA LEU A 312 13.19 -13.20 -9.34
C LEU A 312 12.17 -12.77 -8.29
N HIS A 313 11.02 -12.27 -8.75
CA HIS A 313 9.89 -12.00 -7.87
C HIS A 313 9.16 -13.32 -7.59
N VAL A 314 9.20 -13.77 -6.34
CA VAL A 314 8.57 -15.02 -5.92
C VAL A 314 7.46 -14.69 -4.95
N VAL A 315 6.23 -15.04 -5.31
CA VAL A 315 5.12 -14.87 -4.38
C VAL A 315 5.06 -16.09 -3.48
N ALA A 316 5.28 -15.88 -2.19
CA ALA A 316 5.27 -16.91 -1.16
C ALA A 316 3.90 -17.59 -1.11
N SER A 317 3.86 -18.86 -1.51
CA SER A 317 2.63 -19.66 -1.56
C SER A 317 2.77 -21.05 -0.94
N GLU A 318 4.01 -21.56 -0.81
CA GLU A 318 4.26 -22.91 -0.35
C GLU A 318 4.04 -23.07 1.15
N LYS A 319 3.11 -23.96 1.52
CA LYS A 319 2.67 -24.11 2.91
C LYS A 319 3.81 -24.43 3.88
N ALA A 320 4.83 -25.14 3.43
CA ALA A 320 5.99 -25.50 4.24
C ALA A 320 6.82 -24.27 4.65
N GLN A 321 6.81 -23.21 3.83
CA GLN A 321 7.61 -22.00 4.07
C GLN A 321 6.78 -20.87 4.71
N LEU A 322 5.45 -20.93 4.62
CA LEU A 322 4.57 -19.92 5.22
C LEU A 322 4.63 -19.94 6.75
N GLY A 323 4.82 -18.77 7.34
CA GLY A 323 4.92 -18.60 8.80
C GLY A 323 6.32 -18.80 9.36
N LYS A 324 7.27 -19.34 8.56
CA LYS A 324 8.70 -19.30 8.88
C LYS A 324 9.19 -17.86 8.85
N THR A 325 10.18 -17.58 9.68
CA THR A 325 10.89 -16.32 9.66
C THR A 325 11.84 -16.26 8.46
N ILE A 326 12.22 -15.07 8.00
CA ILE A 326 13.19 -14.93 6.91
C ILE A 326 14.54 -15.56 7.28
N GLY A 327 14.93 -15.56 8.55
CA GLY A 327 16.14 -16.21 9.06
C GLY A 327 16.07 -17.73 8.94
N GLU A 328 14.94 -18.32 9.34
CA GLU A 328 14.68 -19.76 9.12
C GLU A 328 14.66 -20.10 7.63
N LEU A 329 14.02 -19.27 6.81
CA LEU A 329 13.98 -19.48 5.36
C LEU A 329 15.38 -19.41 4.76
N ARG A 330 16.18 -18.40 5.12
CA ARG A 330 17.57 -18.24 4.68
C ARG A 330 18.45 -19.42 5.09
N ALA A 331 18.10 -20.18 6.13
CA ALA A 331 18.84 -21.35 6.58
C ALA A 331 18.51 -22.62 5.78
N GLU A 332 17.48 -22.61 4.94
CA GLU A 332 17.09 -23.75 4.13
C GLU A 332 18.15 -24.12 3.07
N PRO A 333 18.33 -25.42 2.75
CA PRO A 333 19.33 -25.86 1.78
C PRO A 333 19.18 -25.23 0.38
N PHE A 334 17.94 -24.98 -0.06
CA PHE A 334 17.68 -24.35 -1.36
C PHE A 334 17.98 -22.85 -1.39
N MET A 335 18.20 -22.20 -0.24
CA MET A 335 18.57 -20.78 -0.15
C MET A 335 20.10 -20.56 -0.19
N VAL A 336 20.88 -21.63 -0.36
CA VAL A 336 22.32 -21.54 -0.54
C VAL A 336 22.65 -20.72 -1.80
N GLY A 337 23.37 -19.61 -1.64
CA GLY A 337 23.71 -18.68 -2.73
C GLY A 337 22.55 -17.85 -3.28
N VAL A 338 21.38 -17.88 -2.63
CA VAL A 338 20.19 -17.10 -2.97
C VAL A 338 19.83 -16.18 -1.81
N TYR A 339 19.63 -14.91 -2.11
CA TYR A 339 19.38 -13.88 -1.11
C TYR A 339 17.97 -13.33 -1.27
N VAL A 340 17.30 -13.06 -0.15
CA VAL A 340 16.11 -12.21 -0.16
C VAL A 340 16.62 -10.77 -0.19
N ASP A 341 16.35 -10.01 -1.24
CA ASP A 341 16.73 -8.60 -1.38
C ASP A 341 15.63 -7.70 -0.80
N LYS A 342 14.40 -7.90 -1.25
CA LYS A 342 13.22 -7.13 -0.83
C LYS A 342 12.04 -8.03 -0.50
N VAL A 343 11.16 -7.54 0.35
CA VAL A 343 9.84 -8.13 0.59
C VAL A 343 8.81 -7.09 0.24
N TYR A 344 7.87 -7.41 -0.64
CA TYR A 344 6.68 -6.60 -0.86
C TYR A 344 5.49 -7.27 -0.19
N ARG A 345 4.76 -6.48 0.60
CA ARG A 345 3.51 -6.89 1.23
C ARG A 345 2.44 -5.89 0.86
N ALA A 346 1.29 -6.36 0.39
CA ALA A 346 0.21 -5.48 -0.09
C ALA A 346 0.62 -4.55 -1.26
N GLY A 347 1.62 -4.93 -2.06
CA GLY A 347 2.13 -4.10 -3.15
C GLY A 347 2.98 -2.90 -2.70
N SER A 348 3.28 -2.77 -1.41
CA SER A 348 4.26 -1.82 -0.87
C SER A 348 5.50 -2.55 -0.39
N GLU A 349 6.66 -1.91 -0.50
CA GLU A 349 7.90 -2.43 0.06
C GLU A 349 7.73 -2.53 1.58
N PHE A 350 7.93 -3.74 2.10
CA PHE A 350 7.78 -4.07 3.51
C PHE A 350 9.18 -4.26 4.11
N PRO A 351 9.61 -3.41 5.04
CA PRO A 351 10.89 -3.59 5.70
C PRO A 351 10.86 -4.91 6.48
N TYR A 352 11.73 -5.84 6.12
CA TYR A 352 11.77 -7.19 6.71
C TYR A 352 13.05 -7.38 7.55
N ARG A 353 13.01 -8.38 8.43
CA ARG A 353 14.08 -8.79 9.34
C ARG A 353 14.23 -10.29 9.27
N LEU A 354 15.31 -10.83 9.84
CA LEU A 354 15.44 -12.28 10.01
C LEU A 354 14.27 -12.87 10.82
N ALA A 355 13.73 -12.16 11.80
CA ALA A 355 12.55 -12.59 12.56
C ALA A 355 11.20 -12.36 11.81
N THR A 356 11.19 -11.60 10.71
CA THR A 356 9.95 -11.32 9.97
C THR A 356 9.40 -12.62 9.41
N LYS A 357 8.15 -12.93 9.75
CA LYS A 357 7.47 -14.10 9.20
C LYS A 357 7.09 -13.87 7.74
N VAL A 358 7.44 -14.83 6.89
CA VAL A 358 7.02 -14.91 5.50
C VAL A 358 5.54 -15.23 5.48
N GLU A 359 4.78 -14.36 4.82
CA GLU A 359 3.33 -14.48 4.75
C GLU A 359 2.88 -14.83 3.34
N ARG A 360 1.72 -15.47 3.28
CA ARG A 360 1.13 -15.86 2.00
C ARG A 360 0.80 -14.60 1.21
N GLY A 361 1.27 -14.56 -0.03
CA GLY A 361 1.08 -13.40 -0.90
C GLY A 361 2.15 -12.32 -0.75
N ASP A 362 3.12 -12.48 0.16
CA ASP A 362 4.34 -11.67 0.11
C ASP A 362 5.07 -11.97 -1.19
N THR A 363 5.59 -10.93 -1.83
CA THR A 363 6.53 -11.09 -2.94
C THR A 363 7.93 -10.92 -2.40
N LEU A 364 8.68 -12.02 -2.29
CA LEU A 364 10.10 -12.01 -2.01
C LEU A 364 10.83 -11.73 -3.34
N VAL A 365 11.67 -10.70 -3.37
CA VAL A 365 12.62 -10.50 -4.46
C VAL A 365 13.84 -11.32 -4.12
N LEU A 366 14.04 -12.43 -4.83
CA LEU A 366 15.19 -13.29 -4.67
C LEU A 366 16.28 -12.86 -5.64
N THR A 367 17.50 -12.70 -5.15
CA THR A 367 18.65 -12.28 -5.93
C THR A 367 19.78 -13.29 -5.79
N GLY A 368 20.37 -13.69 -6.90
CA GLY A 368 21.46 -14.67 -6.94
C GLY A 368 21.74 -15.18 -8.35
N PRO A 369 22.59 -16.21 -8.49
CA PRO A 369 22.78 -16.90 -9.76
C PRO A 369 21.48 -17.55 -10.23
N LYS A 370 21.07 -17.33 -11.49
CA LYS A 370 19.85 -17.89 -12.10
C LYS A 370 19.60 -19.37 -11.74
N ARG A 371 20.64 -20.21 -11.88
CA ARG A 371 20.58 -21.66 -11.59
C ARG A 371 20.15 -22.02 -10.16
N LEU A 372 20.34 -21.11 -9.21
CA LEU A 372 19.99 -21.29 -7.79
C LEU A 372 18.67 -20.60 -7.46
N VAL A 373 18.44 -19.42 -8.05
CA VAL A 373 17.24 -18.61 -7.82
C VAL A 373 15.97 -19.30 -8.32
N ASP A 374 16.02 -19.96 -9.50
CA ASP A 374 14.85 -20.65 -10.07
C ASP A 374 14.36 -21.82 -9.17
N PRO A 375 15.22 -22.77 -8.73
CA PRO A 375 14.85 -23.81 -7.77
C PRO A 375 14.40 -23.25 -6.41
N ALA A 376 15.12 -22.26 -5.86
CA ALA A 376 14.76 -21.64 -4.59
C ALA A 376 13.37 -20.97 -4.67
N GLY A 377 13.09 -20.31 -5.79
CA GLY A 377 11.80 -19.70 -6.05
C GLY A 377 10.66 -20.71 -6.08
N ALA A 378 10.88 -21.89 -6.65
CA ALA A 378 9.90 -22.98 -6.68
C ALA A 378 9.62 -23.60 -5.30
N GLU A 379 10.63 -23.67 -4.43
CA GLU A 379 10.50 -24.17 -3.05
C GLU A 379 9.78 -23.18 -2.11
N ILE A 380 9.91 -21.88 -2.39
CA ILE A 380 9.29 -20.79 -1.63
C ILE A 380 7.84 -20.57 -2.06
N GLY A 381 7.59 -20.63 -3.36
CA GLY A 381 6.33 -20.21 -3.92
C GLY A 381 6.29 -20.31 -5.42
N LYS A 382 5.53 -19.39 -6.01
CA LYS A 382 5.43 -19.33 -7.46
C LYS A 382 6.34 -18.22 -7.96
N PRO A 383 7.34 -18.54 -8.82
CA PRO A 383 8.02 -17.56 -9.63
C PRO A 383 6.97 -16.77 -10.39
N VAL A 384 6.92 -15.46 -10.14
CA VAL A 384 6.20 -14.54 -11.00
C VAL A 384 7.29 -13.96 -11.89
N PRO A 385 7.49 -14.51 -13.12
CA PRO A 385 8.34 -13.82 -14.08
C PRO A 385 7.86 -12.37 -14.13
N THR A 386 8.79 -11.42 -14.23
CA THR A 386 8.53 -9.99 -14.25
C THR A 386 7.66 -9.64 -15.46
N SER A 387 6.38 -9.94 -15.36
CA SER A 387 5.38 -9.68 -16.38
C SER A 387 4.80 -8.34 -16.02
N PHE A 388 5.19 -7.34 -16.79
CA PHE A 388 4.56 -6.02 -16.77
C PHE A 388 3.15 -6.06 -17.37
N ALA A 389 2.72 -7.21 -17.90
CA ALA A 389 1.37 -7.37 -18.43
C ALA A 389 0.36 -7.51 -17.28
N THR A 390 -0.67 -6.67 -17.35
CA THR A 390 -1.87 -6.79 -16.52
C THR A 390 -2.79 -7.82 -17.14
N ASP A 391 -3.27 -8.76 -16.34
CA ASP A 391 -4.31 -9.70 -16.73
C ASP A 391 -5.66 -8.97 -16.83
N MET A 392 -5.91 -8.36 -18.00
CA MET A 392 -7.10 -7.55 -18.23
C MET A 392 -8.38 -8.40 -18.29
N VAL A 393 -8.27 -9.71 -18.58
CA VAL A 393 -9.41 -10.63 -18.46
C VAL A 393 -9.82 -10.73 -16.99
N TRP A 394 -8.86 -10.89 -16.09
CA TRP A 394 -9.11 -10.92 -14.64
C TRP A 394 -9.70 -9.62 -14.11
N VAL A 395 -9.13 -8.48 -14.49
CA VAL A 395 -9.61 -7.15 -14.08
C VAL A 395 -11.01 -6.88 -14.64
N GLY A 396 -11.20 -7.05 -15.95
CA GLY A 396 -12.47 -6.79 -16.63
C GLY A 396 -13.59 -7.70 -16.14
N LEU A 397 -13.32 -9.01 -15.99
CA LEU A 397 -14.31 -9.95 -15.46
C LEU A 397 -14.61 -9.66 -13.99
N GLY A 398 -13.61 -9.30 -13.19
CA GLY A 398 -13.82 -8.95 -11.78
C GLY A 398 -14.71 -7.72 -11.60
N ILE A 399 -14.47 -6.67 -12.39
CA ILE A 399 -15.30 -5.47 -12.41
C ILE A 399 -16.71 -5.80 -12.89
N PHE A 400 -16.85 -6.53 -13.99
CA PHE A 400 -18.15 -6.89 -14.56
C PHE A 400 -18.98 -7.75 -13.60
N LEU A 401 -18.41 -8.84 -13.07
CA LEU A 401 -19.07 -9.69 -12.10
C LEU A 401 -19.40 -8.92 -10.82
N GLY A 402 -18.51 -8.03 -10.38
CA GLY A 402 -18.74 -7.15 -9.24
C GLY A 402 -19.94 -6.25 -9.47
N GLY A 403 -20.00 -5.60 -10.63
CA GLY A 403 -21.15 -4.81 -11.05
C GLY A 403 -22.45 -5.63 -10.99
N CYS A 404 -22.46 -6.81 -11.61
CA CYS A 404 -23.61 -7.72 -11.63
C CYS A 404 -24.06 -8.17 -10.23
N ILE A 405 -23.13 -8.43 -9.31
CA ILE A 405 -23.43 -8.80 -7.92
C ILE A 405 -23.92 -7.59 -7.11
N GLY A 406 -23.44 -6.39 -7.44
CA GLY A 406 -23.82 -5.15 -6.79
C GLY A 406 -25.19 -4.61 -7.18
N ILE A 407 -25.68 -4.93 -8.39
CA ILE A 407 -26.97 -4.45 -8.93
C ILE A 407 -28.18 -4.88 -8.08
N PRO A 408 -28.34 -6.15 -7.66
CA PRO A 408 -29.47 -6.57 -6.85
C PRO A 408 -29.68 -5.66 -5.64
N ALA A 409 -30.87 -5.05 -5.55
CA ALA A 409 -31.29 -4.29 -4.39
C ALA A 409 -31.95 -5.23 -3.37
N LEU A 410 -31.40 -5.30 -2.15
CA LEU A 410 -32.08 -5.90 -1.02
C LEU A 410 -32.99 -4.84 -0.39
N THR A 411 -34.29 -5.07 -0.26
CA THR A 411 -35.17 -4.11 0.42
C THR A 411 -35.11 -4.32 1.93
N ALA A 412 -34.76 -3.28 2.69
CA ALA A 412 -34.92 -3.27 4.14
C ALA A 412 -35.71 -2.02 4.54
N GLY A 413 -36.81 -2.20 5.29
CA GLY A 413 -37.68 -1.09 5.69
C GLY A 413 -38.38 -0.36 4.53
N GLY A 414 -38.47 -0.96 3.34
CA GLY A 414 -39.06 -0.34 2.14
C GLY A 414 -38.06 0.43 1.26
N VAL A 415 -36.79 0.55 1.68
CA VAL A 415 -35.73 1.21 0.89
C VAL A 415 -34.86 0.15 0.19
N PRO A 416 -34.61 0.27 -1.13
CA PRO A 416 -33.69 -0.61 -1.85
C PRO A 416 -32.24 -0.37 -1.39
N ILE A 417 -31.72 -1.25 -0.54
CA ILE A 417 -30.30 -1.36 -0.19
C ILE A 417 -29.60 -2.16 -1.29
N SER A 418 -29.17 -1.46 -2.34
CA SER A 418 -28.23 -2.00 -3.32
C SER A 418 -26.80 -1.65 -2.90
N LEU A 419 -25.88 -2.58 -3.12
CA LEU A 419 -24.44 -2.31 -2.98
C LEU A 419 -23.92 -1.39 -4.10
N SER A 420 -24.73 -1.08 -5.11
CA SER A 420 -24.38 -0.44 -6.38
C SER A 420 -23.36 -1.25 -7.19
N THR A 421 -23.20 -0.92 -8.46
CA THR A 421 -22.15 -1.52 -9.29
C THR A 421 -20.76 -1.30 -8.70
N SER A 422 -20.56 -0.15 -8.08
CA SER A 422 -19.31 0.31 -7.48
C SER A 422 -18.95 -0.47 -6.21
N GLY A 423 -19.90 -0.66 -5.29
CA GLY A 423 -19.68 -1.47 -4.09
C GLY A 423 -19.52 -2.96 -4.38
N GLY A 424 -20.23 -3.47 -5.40
CA GLY A 424 -20.00 -4.83 -5.89
C GLY A 424 -18.60 -5.02 -6.51
N ALA A 425 -18.07 -4.01 -7.22
CA ALA A 425 -16.70 -4.00 -7.73
C ALA A 425 -15.65 -4.02 -6.60
N LEU A 426 -15.87 -3.31 -5.49
CA LEU A 426 -15.03 -3.39 -4.29
C LEU A 426 -14.99 -4.81 -3.73
N ILE A 427 -16.15 -5.44 -3.53
CA ILE A 427 -16.26 -6.81 -2.99
C ILE A 427 -15.54 -7.79 -3.90
N MET A 428 -15.77 -7.72 -5.22
CA MET A 428 -15.09 -8.59 -6.17
C MET A 428 -13.60 -8.30 -6.26
N GLY A 429 -13.18 -7.05 -6.10
CA GLY A 429 -11.78 -6.68 -5.89
C GLY A 429 -11.18 -7.41 -4.70
N LEU A 430 -11.81 -7.34 -3.52
CA LEU A 430 -11.34 -8.05 -2.31
C LEU A 430 -11.19 -9.55 -2.53
N VAL A 431 -12.19 -10.18 -3.16
CA VAL A 431 -12.18 -11.61 -3.47
C VAL A 431 -11.08 -11.94 -4.47
N PHE A 432 -10.95 -11.18 -5.56
CA PHE A 432 -9.96 -11.42 -6.61
C PHE A 432 -8.54 -11.17 -6.12
N GLY A 433 -8.35 -10.14 -5.29
CA GLY A 433 -7.10 -9.88 -4.57
C GLY A 433 -6.74 -11.01 -3.61
N TRP A 434 -7.71 -11.53 -2.86
CA TRP A 434 -7.51 -12.68 -1.99
C TRP A 434 -7.18 -13.96 -2.76
N ILE A 435 -7.89 -14.24 -3.87
CA ILE A 435 -7.62 -15.37 -4.75
C ILE A 435 -6.21 -15.25 -5.32
N ARG A 436 -5.79 -14.07 -5.79
CA ARG A 436 -4.42 -13.80 -6.25
C ARG A 436 -3.40 -14.08 -5.14
N GLY A 437 -3.64 -13.58 -3.93
CA GLY A 437 -2.77 -13.83 -2.78
C GLY A 437 -2.69 -15.33 -2.44
N LYS A 438 -3.73 -16.11 -2.73
CA LYS A 438 -3.76 -17.56 -2.55
C LYS A 438 -3.13 -18.33 -3.71
N TYR A 439 -3.27 -17.84 -4.94
CA TYR A 439 -2.86 -18.45 -6.20
C TYR A 439 -2.15 -17.42 -7.10
N PRO A 440 -0.84 -17.22 -6.92
CA PRO A 440 -0.09 -16.16 -7.60
C PRO A 440 0.15 -16.35 -9.11
N THR A 441 -0.44 -17.38 -9.71
CA THR A 441 -0.34 -17.65 -11.16
C THR A 441 -1.38 -16.93 -12.02
N TYR A 442 -2.47 -16.44 -11.45
CA TYR A 442 -3.57 -15.82 -12.20
C TYR A 442 -3.84 -14.39 -11.72
N GLY A 443 -4.40 -13.54 -12.59
CA GLY A 443 -4.85 -12.23 -12.19
C GLY A 443 -3.74 -11.28 -11.81
N ASN A 444 -2.61 -11.32 -12.52
CA ASN A 444 -1.49 -10.42 -12.27
C ASN A 444 -1.87 -8.97 -12.56
N VAL A 445 -1.71 -8.09 -11.59
CA VAL A 445 -1.82 -6.64 -11.78
C VAL A 445 -0.54 -6.02 -11.23
N PRO A 446 0.42 -5.63 -12.09
CA PRO A 446 1.68 -5.03 -11.65
C PRO A 446 1.47 -3.74 -10.85
N PRO A 447 2.40 -3.35 -9.96
CA PRO A 447 2.27 -2.16 -9.13
C PRO A 447 1.96 -0.87 -9.90
N GLY A 448 2.57 -0.68 -11.09
CA GLY A 448 2.29 0.48 -11.94
C GLY A 448 0.84 0.51 -12.47
N ALA A 449 0.30 -0.65 -12.87
CA ALA A 449 -1.09 -0.77 -13.29
C ALA A 449 -2.06 -0.62 -12.11
N GLN A 450 -1.71 -1.16 -10.93
CA GLN A 450 -2.48 -0.91 -9.71
C GLN A 450 -2.52 0.58 -9.39
N TRP A 451 -1.37 1.27 -9.43
CA TRP A 451 -1.31 2.71 -9.19
C TRP A 451 -2.15 3.51 -10.20
N PHE A 452 -2.11 3.12 -11.47
CA PHE A 452 -2.94 3.72 -12.51
C PHE A 452 -4.43 3.54 -12.23
N MET A 453 -4.87 2.33 -11.87
CA MET A 453 -6.29 2.08 -11.59
C MET A 453 -6.76 2.70 -10.27
N ASP A 454 -5.94 2.60 -9.21
CA ASP A 454 -6.22 3.09 -7.86
C ASP A 454 -6.09 4.62 -7.80
N THR A 455 -4.87 5.13 -7.92
CA THR A 455 -4.57 6.55 -7.70
C THR A 455 -5.04 7.44 -8.86
N LEU A 456 -4.69 7.10 -10.10
CA LEU A 456 -5.12 7.92 -11.23
C LEU A 456 -6.63 7.77 -11.49
N GLY A 457 -7.20 6.56 -11.37
CA GLY A 457 -8.64 6.33 -11.45
C GLY A 457 -9.42 7.18 -10.43
N LEU A 458 -8.97 7.20 -9.17
CA LEU A 458 -9.56 8.06 -8.14
C LEU A 458 -9.41 9.56 -8.49
N CYS A 459 -8.24 9.99 -8.95
CA CYS A 459 -8.00 11.40 -9.32
C CYS A 459 -8.89 11.85 -10.49
N LEU A 460 -9.08 11.01 -11.52
CA LEU A 460 -9.96 11.29 -12.65
C LEU A 460 -11.43 11.36 -12.21
N PHE A 461 -11.87 10.40 -11.40
CA PHE A 461 -13.21 10.41 -10.81
C PHE A 461 -13.46 11.71 -10.02
N VAL A 462 -12.57 12.03 -9.08
CA VAL A 462 -12.70 13.21 -8.21
C VAL A 462 -12.56 14.51 -9.01
N ALA A 463 -11.75 14.55 -10.06
CA ALA A 463 -11.66 15.71 -10.96
C ALA A 463 -13.01 15.96 -11.66
N VAL A 464 -13.64 14.92 -12.21
CA VAL A 464 -14.96 15.03 -12.85
C VAL A 464 -16.03 15.49 -11.85
N VAL A 465 -16.03 14.91 -10.65
CA VAL A 465 -16.92 15.33 -9.56
C VAL A 465 -16.70 16.80 -9.20
N GLY A 466 -15.45 17.23 -9.06
CA GLY A 466 -15.08 18.61 -8.76
C GLY A 466 -15.53 19.57 -9.85
N ILE A 467 -15.27 19.25 -11.13
CA ILE A 467 -15.69 20.08 -12.28
C ILE A 467 -17.21 20.26 -12.28
N ASN A 468 -17.97 19.18 -12.07
CA ASN A 468 -19.43 19.23 -12.07
C ASN A 468 -20.00 19.96 -10.84
N ALA A 469 -19.35 19.87 -9.67
CA ALA A 469 -19.77 20.54 -8.44
C ALA A 469 -19.33 22.01 -8.35
N GLY A 470 -18.25 22.39 -9.06
CA GLY A 470 -17.63 23.71 -9.03
C GLY A 470 -18.61 24.89 -9.20
N PRO A 471 -19.53 24.88 -10.19
CA PRO A 471 -20.52 25.95 -10.36
C PRO A 471 -21.41 26.21 -9.14
N SER A 472 -21.61 25.20 -8.28
CA SER A 472 -22.46 25.27 -7.09
C SER A 472 -21.66 25.45 -5.79
N PHE A 473 -20.33 25.55 -5.86
CA PHE A 473 -19.45 25.53 -4.68
C PHE A 473 -19.77 26.63 -3.67
N THR A 474 -19.88 27.88 -4.12
CA THR A 474 -20.13 29.02 -3.22
C THR A 474 -21.49 28.91 -2.51
N ARG A 475 -22.52 28.46 -3.25
CA ARG A 475 -23.84 28.22 -2.69
C ARG A 475 -23.81 27.06 -1.69
N GLY A 476 -23.21 25.92 -2.05
CA GLY A 476 -23.12 24.77 -1.16
C GLY A 476 -22.30 25.06 0.11
N LEU A 477 -21.25 25.88 0.03
CA LEU A 477 -20.51 26.33 1.20
C LEU A 477 -21.35 27.23 2.11
N SER A 478 -22.17 28.11 1.51
CA SER A 478 -23.11 28.94 2.29
C SER A 478 -24.18 28.09 2.99
N THR A 479 -24.66 27.02 2.34
CA THR A 479 -25.61 26.06 2.92
C THR A 479 -24.99 25.22 4.03
N ALA A 480 -23.73 24.80 3.86
CA ALA A 480 -23.00 24.04 4.87
C ALA A 480 -22.68 24.88 6.12
N GLY A 481 -22.34 26.15 5.92
CA GLY A 481 -21.97 27.08 6.98
C GLY A 481 -20.68 26.71 7.71
N TRP A 482 -20.32 27.51 8.72
CA TRP A 482 -19.13 27.27 9.56
C TRP A 482 -19.21 25.98 10.39
N GLY A 483 -20.43 25.46 10.59
CA GLY A 483 -20.65 24.18 11.28
C GLY A 483 -19.85 23.05 10.64
N LEU A 484 -19.82 22.97 9.32
CA LEU A 484 -19.14 21.89 8.61
C LEU A 484 -17.64 21.79 8.96
N LEU A 485 -16.97 22.93 9.13
CA LEU A 485 -15.56 22.98 9.53
C LEU A 485 -15.36 22.54 10.99
N VAL A 486 -16.15 23.08 11.92
CA VAL A 486 -16.03 22.77 13.36
C VAL A 486 -16.40 21.31 13.62
N PHE A 487 -17.54 20.88 13.12
CA PHE A 487 -18.01 19.50 13.29
C PHE A 487 -17.20 18.50 12.49
N GLY A 488 -16.64 18.89 11.34
CA GLY A 488 -15.63 18.11 10.62
C GLY A 488 -14.38 17.86 11.47
N ALA A 489 -13.82 18.90 12.10
CA ALA A 489 -12.69 18.75 13.01
C ALA A 489 -13.00 17.81 14.18
N VAL A 490 -14.16 18.00 14.81
CA VAL A 490 -14.58 17.18 15.95
C VAL A 490 -14.83 15.73 15.53
N ALA A 491 -15.44 15.52 14.36
CA ALA A 491 -15.68 14.21 13.76
C ALA A 491 -14.39 13.48 13.37
N THR A 492 -13.29 14.20 13.10
CA THR A 492 -11.97 13.58 12.96
C THR A 492 -11.37 13.17 14.31
N VAL A 493 -11.48 14.04 15.32
CA VAL A 493 -10.77 13.84 16.61
C VAL A 493 -11.44 12.78 17.49
N ILE A 494 -12.77 12.79 17.62
CA ILE A 494 -13.49 11.89 18.54
C ILE A 494 -13.21 10.40 18.25
N PRO A 495 -13.32 9.91 17.00
CA PRO A 495 -13.07 8.50 16.70
C PRO A 495 -11.66 8.05 17.05
N LEU A 496 -10.67 8.92 16.85
CA LEU A 496 -9.27 8.66 17.19
C LEU A 496 -9.06 8.59 18.71
N LEU A 497 -9.71 9.47 19.48
CA LEU A 497 -9.65 9.44 20.94
C LEU A 497 -10.34 8.20 21.53
N VAL A 498 -11.50 7.82 20.98
CA VAL A 498 -12.21 6.60 21.38
C VAL A 498 -11.40 5.35 21.01
N GLY A 499 -10.87 5.29 19.78
CA GLY A 499 -9.99 4.22 19.34
C GLY A 499 -8.72 4.11 20.20
N PHE A 500 -8.14 5.24 20.60
CA PHE A 500 -7.02 5.28 21.53
C PHE A 500 -7.40 4.72 22.89
N ALA A 501 -8.52 5.17 23.47
CA ALA A 501 -8.98 4.70 24.78
C ALA A 501 -9.23 3.19 24.78
N VAL A 502 -9.91 2.66 23.75
CA VAL A 502 -10.15 1.22 23.60
C VAL A 502 -8.84 0.47 23.36
N GLY A 503 -8.00 0.95 22.45
CA GLY A 503 -6.74 0.31 22.10
C GLY A 503 -5.74 0.26 23.25
N HIS A 504 -5.69 1.32 24.05
CA HIS A 504 -4.77 1.46 25.16
C HIS A 504 -5.29 0.77 26.43
N TYR A 505 -6.50 1.09 26.89
CA TYR A 505 -7.01 0.61 28.18
C TYR A 505 -7.61 -0.79 28.12
N ILE A 506 -8.26 -1.16 27.01
CA ILE A 506 -8.94 -2.46 26.88
C ILE A 506 -8.02 -3.46 26.19
N GLN A 507 -7.51 -3.10 25.00
CA GLN A 507 -6.73 -4.03 24.17
C GLN A 507 -5.24 -4.07 24.53
N LYS A 508 -4.76 -3.09 25.31
CA LYS A 508 -3.35 -2.97 25.75
C LYS A 508 -2.34 -3.05 24.59
N ILE A 509 -2.71 -2.49 23.44
CA ILE A 509 -1.83 -2.41 22.27
C ILE A 509 -0.68 -1.47 22.61
N ARG A 510 0.54 -1.89 22.28
CA ARG A 510 1.75 -1.09 22.50
C ARG A 510 1.65 0.26 21.81
N PHE A 511 2.09 1.31 22.50
CA PHE A 511 1.83 2.70 22.09
C PHE A 511 2.27 3.04 20.65
N PRO A 512 3.49 2.70 20.18
CA PRO A 512 3.87 2.97 18.78
C PRO A 512 3.01 2.23 17.76
N ILE A 513 2.67 0.96 18.03
CA ILE A 513 1.80 0.15 17.17
C ILE A 513 0.38 0.73 17.16
N LEU A 514 -0.12 1.17 18.31
CA LEU A 514 -1.45 1.78 18.43
C LEU A 514 -1.56 3.07 17.61
N MET A 515 -0.52 3.91 17.57
CA MET A 515 -0.54 5.11 16.72
C MET A 515 -0.71 4.74 15.24
N GLY A 516 -0.01 3.69 14.79
CA GLY A 516 -0.18 3.14 13.45
C GLY A 516 -1.57 2.55 13.22
N VAL A 517 -2.13 1.83 14.21
CA VAL A 517 -3.49 1.27 14.15
C VAL A 517 -4.54 2.37 13.96
N LEU A 518 -4.42 3.48 14.70
CA LEU A 518 -5.34 4.61 14.61
C LEU A 518 -5.23 5.33 13.26
N ALA A 519 -4.00 5.54 12.77
CA ALA A 519 -3.77 6.12 11.45
C ALA A 519 -4.37 5.25 10.33
N GLY A 520 -4.23 3.92 10.45
CA GLY A 520 -4.84 2.95 9.53
C GLY A 520 -6.37 2.94 9.64
N GLY A 521 -6.93 2.96 10.85
CA GLY A 521 -8.37 3.02 11.10
C GLY A 521 -9.04 4.29 10.53
N GLN A 522 -8.29 5.39 10.48
CA GLN A 522 -8.72 6.64 9.85
C GLN A 522 -8.40 6.68 8.34
N THR A 523 -7.72 5.67 7.78
CA THR A 523 -7.33 5.61 6.36
C THR A 523 -6.39 6.73 5.87
N THR A 524 -5.59 7.34 6.76
CA THR A 524 -4.71 8.46 6.39
C THR A 524 -3.24 8.08 6.32
N THR A 525 -2.69 8.14 5.10
CA THR A 525 -1.27 7.93 4.81
C THR A 525 -0.40 9.08 5.35
N ALA A 526 -0.96 10.30 5.42
CA ALA A 526 -0.24 11.45 5.94
C ALA A 526 0.03 11.32 7.44
N ALA A 527 -0.92 10.76 8.21
CA ALA A 527 -0.70 10.56 9.64
C ALA A 527 0.35 9.50 9.93
N ILE A 528 0.35 8.36 9.21
CA ILE A 528 1.42 7.36 9.40
C ILE A 528 2.79 7.92 9.00
N GLY A 529 2.88 8.74 7.95
CA GLY A 529 4.10 9.47 7.59
C GLY A 529 4.60 10.36 8.73
N ALA A 530 3.72 11.20 9.29
CA ALA A 530 4.05 12.08 10.40
C ALA A 530 4.44 11.31 11.68
N ILE A 531 3.76 10.20 11.98
CA ILE A 531 4.07 9.31 13.10
C ILE A 531 5.46 8.68 12.93
N ASN A 532 5.81 8.23 11.72
CA ASN A 532 7.13 7.64 11.45
C ASN A 532 8.25 8.68 11.55
N GLU A 533 8.00 9.92 11.11
CA GLU A 533 8.96 11.02 11.25
C GLU A 533 9.18 11.39 12.72
N GLU A 534 8.11 11.56 13.51
CA GLU A 534 8.24 11.87 14.94
C GLU A 534 8.88 10.71 15.72
N SER A 535 8.49 9.47 15.41
CA SER A 535 9.03 8.28 16.07
C SER A 535 10.45 7.91 15.64
N LYS A 536 10.94 8.51 14.54
CA LYS A 536 12.21 8.14 13.89
C LYS A 536 12.32 6.64 13.65
N SER A 537 11.20 5.99 13.32
CA SER A 537 11.09 4.54 13.22
C SER A 537 9.96 4.13 12.28
N GLN A 538 10.12 2.99 11.62
CA GLN A 538 9.06 2.34 10.83
C GLN A 538 8.22 1.36 11.65
N VAL A 539 8.52 1.19 12.94
CA VAL A 539 7.77 0.32 13.84
C VAL A 539 6.26 0.62 13.85
N PRO A 540 5.78 1.88 13.88
CA PRO A 540 4.36 2.17 13.85
C PRO A 540 3.63 1.61 12.62
N THR A 541 4.32 1.51 11.48
CA THR A 541 3.78 0.94 10.22
C THR A 541 3.29 -0.50 10.39
N LEU A 542 3.86 -1.26 11.33
CA LEU A 542 3.41 -2.63 11.64
C LEU A 542 1.94 -2.70 12.08
N GLY A 543 1.44 -1.65 12.74
CA GLY A 543 0.05 -1.53 13.17
C GLY A 543 -0.90 -0.97 12.10
N TYR A 544 -0.38 -0.41 11.01
CA TYR A 544 -1.16 0.36 10.03
C TYR A 544 -1.92 -0.51 9.03
N THR A 545 -1.28 -1.56 8.51
CA THR A 545 -1.73 -2.26 7.29
C THR A 545 -3.09 -2.96 7.43
N ILE A 546 -3.35 -3.67 8.54
CA ILE A 546 -4.61 -4.39 8.77
C ILE A 546 -5.76 -3.41 9.02
N PRO A 547 -5.66 -2.45 9.96
CA PRO A 547 -6.67 -1.40 10.14
C PRO A 547 -6.97 -0.62 8.87
N TYR A 548 -5.93 -0.28 8.10
CA TYR A 548 -6.09 0.41 6.83
C TYR A 548 -6.94 -0.38 5.84
N ALA A 549 -6.69 -1.69 5.69
CA ALA A 549 -7.50 -2.54 4.81
C ALA A 549 -8.96 -2.62 5.27
N VAL A 550 -9.20 -2.82 6.57
CA VAL A 550 -10.54 -2.94 7.14
C VAL A 550 -11.31 -1.63 7.06
N ALA A 551 -10.68 -0.52 7.43
CA ALA A 551 -11.30 0.80 7.40
C ALA A 551 -11.60 1.25 5.98
N ASN A 552 -10.74 0.93 5.00
CA ASN A 552 -11.05 1.22 3.60
C ASN A 552 -12.35 0.57 3.14
N VAL A 553 -12.60 -0.68 3.54
CA VAL A 553 -13.85 -1.36 3.19
C VAL A 553 -15.03 -0.78 3.96
N LEU A 554 -14.92 -0.68 5.29
CA LEU A 554 -16.03 -0.24 6.14
C LEU A 554 -16.44 1.21 5.87
N LEU A 555 -15.49 2.13 5.82
CA LEU A 555 -15.80 3.56 5.58
C LEU A 555 -16.38 3.78 4.20
N THR A 556 -15.95 3.01 3.19
CA THR A 556 -16.56 3.06 1.85
C THR A 556 -18.03 2.67 1.90
N ILE A 557 -18.38 1.58 2.59
CA ILE A 557 -19.77 1.15 2.79
C ILE A 557 -20.55 2.17 3.62
N TRP A 558 -19.92 2.83 4.60
CA TRP A 558 -20.55 3.88 5.40
C TRP A 558 -21.01 5.09 4.57
N GLY A 559 -20.43 5.32 3.39
CA GLY A 559 -20.94 6.32 2.46
C GLY A 559 -22.39 6.06 2.03
N ALA A 560 -22.76 4.80 1.76
CA ALA A 560 -24.15 4.45 1.47
C ALA A 560 -25.00 4.44 2.74
N VAL A 561 -24.47 3.94 3.86
CA VAL A 561 -25.22 3.85 5.11
C VAL A 561 -25.60 5.21 5.66
N ILE A 562 -24.70 6.21 5.64
CA ILE A 562 -25.03 7.55 6.14
C ILE A 562 -26.09 8.25 5.28
N VAL A 563 -26.14 7.96 3.98
CA VAL A 563 -27.18 8.44 3.07
C VAL A 563 -28.53 7.82 3.45
N LEU A 564 -28.56 6.50 3.71
CA LEU A 564 -29.76 5.78 4.13
C LEU A 564 -30.25 6.17 5.53
N LEU A 565 -29.37 6.56 6.44
CA LEU A 565 -29.75 7.01 7.79
C LEU A 565 -30.35 8.42 7.80
N HIS A 566 -30.25 9.15 6.69
CA HIS A 566 -30.72 10.54 6.54
C HIS A 566 -31.92 10.70 5.61
N HIS A 567 -32.32 9.63 4.92
CA HIS A 567 -33.56 9.53 4.15
C HIS A 567 -34.60 8.82 5.00
#